data_AF-A0A9E5FTM6-F1
#
_entry.id   AF-A0A9E5FTM6-F1
#
_cell.length_a   1.000
_cell.length_b   1.000
_cell.length_c   1.000
_cell.angle_alpha   90.00
_cell.angle_beta   90.00
_cell.angle_gamma   90.00
#
_symmetry.space_group_name_H-M   'P 1'
#
loop_
_entity.id
_entity.type
_entity.pdbx_description
1 polymer ?
#
loop_
_entity_poly.entity_id
_entity_poly.type
_entity_poly.pdbx_seq_one_letter_code
_entity_poly.pdbx_strand_id
1 'polypeptide(L)'
;MSDLPEKTTFLSRVGHNFLTGLFLVMPLGLTFYVVTILVGLIGAPVQGILQAVLPLVFNNPDKVIHFESGPLHTALVITSALIMAMILVTLGWLSKRIFGKIIHRWFAEKVERMPGLGAIYNTIRQMVDALSGRNKDTFRRVVLVQFPPTAGFILQVPEKEIRETSLTVPDAITLLMSFGSVLPTPKVKK
;
A
#
# COMPACT_ATOMS: atom_id res chain seq x y z
N MET A 1 30.13 46.60 -16.07
CA MET A 1 29.09 45.78 -15.41
C MET A 1 29.75 45.14 -14.21
N SER A 2 29.44 45.63 -13.01
CA SER A 2 30.02 45.17 -11.75
C SER A 2 29.10 44.11 -11.14
N ASP A 3 29.54 42.85 -11.17
CA ASP A 3 28.89 41.77 -10.42
C ASP A 3 29.04 42.07 -8.91
N LEU A 4 27.92 42.32 -8.24
CA LEU A 4 27.88 42.49 -6.80
C LEU A 4 27.85 41.11 -6.13
N PRO A 5 28.70 40.86 -5.12
CA PRO A 5 28.74 39.58 -4.44
C PRO A 5 27.49 39.39 -3.58
N GLU A 6 26.75 38.29 -3.82
CA GLU A 6 25.59 37.90 -3.03
C GLU A 6 26.04 37.59 -1.58
N LYS A 7 25.72 38.49 -0.64
CA LYS A 7 26.00 38.30 0.78
C LYS A 7 25.14 37.16 1.32
N THR A 8 25.65 35.94 1.29
CA THR A 8 25.04 34.81 2.01
C THR A 8 25.20 35.03 3.51
N THR A 9 24.14 35.55 4.14
CA THR A 9 24.05 35.83 5.58
C THR A 9 24.39 34.59 6.41
N PHE A 10 25.18 34.72 7.48
CA PHE A 10 25.59 33.61 8.37
C PHE A 10 24.40 32.74 8.83
N LEU A 11 23.23 33.35 9.04
CA LEU A 11 21.96 32.66 9.33
C LEU A 11 21.53 31.66 8.24
N SER A 12 21.80 31.92 6.97
CA SER A 12 21.46 31.04 5.86
C SER A 12 22.29 29.75 5.88
N ARG A 13 23.58 29.82 6.25
CA ARG A 13 24.47 28.65 6.36
C ARG A 13 24.14 27.78 7.58
N VAL A 14 23.86 28.43 8.71
CA VAL A 14 23.43 27.73 9.93
C VAL A 14 22.07 27.06 9.73
N GLY A 15 21.12 27.76 9.10
CA GLY A 15 19.81 27.22 8.75
C GLY A 15 19.90 26.01 7.82
N HIS A 16 20.71 26.08 6.76
CA HIS A 16 20.88 24.97 5.82
C HIS A 16 21.45 23.72 6.50
N ASN A 17 22.47 23.86 7.34
CA ASN A 17 23.05 22.73 8.07
C ASN A 17 22.08 22.13 9.10
N PHE A 18 21.27 22.97 9.76
CA PHE A 18 20.21 22.51 10.65
C PHE A 18 19.11 21.73 9.91
N LEU A 19 18.65 22.24 8.76
CA LEU A 19 17.68 21.56 7.90
C LEU A 19 18.23 20.21 7.42
N THR A 20 19.47 20.16 6.95
CA THR A 20 20.13 18.92 6.54
C THR A 20 20.22 17.92 7.71
N GLY A 21 20.57 18.38 8.91
CA GLY A 21 20.58 17.55 10.12
C GLY A 21 19.19 17.06 10.53
N LEU A 22 18.17 17.92 10.44
CA LEU A 22 16.78 17.55 10.73
C LEU A 22 16.26 16.51 9.73
N PHE A 23 16.52 16.69 8.44
CA PHE A 23 16.15 15.72 7.40
C PHE A 23 16.88 14.39 7.56
N LEU A 24 18.11 14.38 8.08
CA LEU A 24 18.84 13.15 8.38
C LEU A 24 18.19 12.36 9.52
N VAL A 25 17.71 13.03 10.57
CA VAL A 25 17.13 12.39 11.77
C VAL A 25 15.62 12.14 11.61
N MET A 26 14.92 12.89 10.75
CA MET A 26 13.47 12.79 10.55
C MET A 26 12.99 11.35 10.26
N PRO A 27 13.63 10.56 9.38
CA PRO A 27 13.21 9.18 9.13
C PRO A 27 13.28 8.30 10.39
N LEU A 28 14.32 8.45 11.21
CA LEU A 28 14.51 7.68 12.44
C LEU A 28 13.54 8.13 13.55
N GLY A 29 13.32 9.45 13.67
CA GLY A 29 12.32 9.98 14.59
C GLY A 29 10.91 9.55 14.19
N LEU A 30 10.61 9.53 12.90
CA LEU A 30 9.33 9.09 12.36
C LEU A 30 9.10 7.60 12.60
N THR A 31 10.10 6.74 12.36
CA THR A 31 9.96 5.31 12.65
C THR A 31 9.72 5.08 14.13
N PHE A 32 10.46 5.76 15.00
CA PHE A 32 10.25 5.66 16.44
C PHE A 32 8.84 6.11 16.84
N TYR A 33 8.38 7.25 16.32
CA TYR A 33 7.02 7.75 16.57
C TYR A 33 5.95 6.76 16.10
N VAL A 34 6.07 6.21 14.88
CA VAL A 34 5.13 5.20 14.37
C VAL A 34 5.14 3.93 15.23
N VAL A 35 6.31 3.46 15.66
CA VAL A 35 6.43 2.31 16.56
C VAL A 35 5.69 2.57 17.88
N THR A 36 5.83 3.77 18.46
CA THR A 36 5.11 4.10 19.71
C THR A 36 3.59 4.10 19.52
N ILE A 37 3.09 4.58 18.38
CA ILE A 37 1.65 4.50 18.05
C ILE A 37 1.20 3.05 17.93
N LEU A 38 1.94 2.21 17.21
CA LEU A 38 1.57 0.80 17.02
C LEU A 38 1.58 0.01 18.33
N VAL A 39 2.61 0.22 19.16
CA VAL A 39 2.71 -0.41 20.48
C VAL A 39 1.58 0.07 21.38
N GLY A 40 1.23 1.35 21.38
CA GLY A 40 0.09 1.87 22.15
C GLY A 40 -1.25 1.33 21.67
N LEU A 41 -1.45 1.21 20.36
CA LEU A 41 -2.67 0.69 19.74
C LEU A 41 -2.96 -0.76 20.12
N ILE A 42 -1.91 -1.59 20.25
CA ILE A 42 -2.02 -2.99 20.66
C ILE A 42 -1.98 -3.11 22.20
N GLY A 43 -1.15 -2.30 22.87
CA GLY A 43 -0.91 -2.37 24.30
C GLY A 43 -2.13 -1.98 25.13
N ALA A 44 -2.87 -0.93 24.76
CA ALA A 44 -4.04 -0.48 25.50
C ALA A 44 -5.14 -1.56 25.62
N PRO A 45 -5.60 -2.22 24.53
CA PRO A 45 -6.59 -3.30 24.65
C PRO A 45 -6.01 -4.55 25.33
N VAL A 46 -4.72 -4.86 25.12
CA VAL A 46 -4.06 -5.99 25.79
C VAL A 46 -4.01 -5.79 27.31
N GLN A 47 -3.67 -4.59 27.78
CA GLN A 47 -3.67 -4.25 29.20
C GLN A 47 -5.08 -4.32 29.81
N GLY A 48 -6.10 -3.82 29.10
CA GLY A 48 -7.49 -3.91 29.56
C GLY A 48 -7.98 -5.36 29.68
N ILE A 49 -7.66 -6.21 28.70
CA ILE A 49 -7.99 -7.64 28.76
C ILE A 49 -7.20 -8.33 29.87
N LEU A 50 -5.92 -8.02 30.00
CA LEU A 50 -5.08 -8.60 31.05
C LEU A 50 -5.61 -8.25 32.43
N GLN A 51 -5.98 -6.98 32.68
CA GLN A 51 -6.58 -6.52 33.94
C GLN A 51 -7.97 -7.11 34.20
N ALA A 52 -8.76 -7.40 33.16
CA ALA A 52 -10.06 -8.05 33.31
C ALA A 52 -9.93 -9.55 33.63
N VAL A 53 -8.93 -10.22 33.05
CA VAL A 53 -8.73 -11.67 33.20
C VAL A 53 -7.93 -12.01 34.46
N LEU A 54 -6.98 -11.17 34.88
CA LEU A 54 -6.16 -11.40 36.07
C LEU A 54 -6.96 -11.68 37.35
N PRO A 55 -7.99 -10.89 37.71
CA PRO A 55 -8.77 -11.12 38.93
C PRO A 55 -9.72 -12.32 38.83
N LEU A 56 -10.15 -12.70 37.61
CA LEU A 56 -10.94 -13.91 37.38
C LEU A 56 -10.12 -15.19 37.58
N VAL A 57 -8.80 -15.11 37.37
CA VAL A 57 -7.87 -16.23 37.56
C VAL A 57 -7.21 -16.20 38.94
N PHE A 58 -7.02 -15.00 39.52
CA PHE A 58 -6.36 -14.81 40.82
C PHE A 58 -7.21 -13.93 41.76
N ASN A 59 -7.66 -14.53 42.86
CA ASN A 59 -8.56 -13.90 43.85
C ASN A 59 -7.91 -12.76 44.68
N ASN A 60 -6.66 -12.36 44.41
CA ASN A 60 -5.91 -11.31 45.12
C ASN A 60 -5.07 -10.48 44.13
N PRO A 61 -5.59 -9.34 43.61
CA PRO A 61 -4.92 -8.52 42.60
C PRO A 61 -3.63 -7.84 43.09
N ASP A 62 -3.46 -7.66 44.41
CA ASP A 62 -2.36 -6.86 44.97
C ASP A 62 -1.04 -7.64 45.12
N LYS A 63 -1.09 -8.98 45.07
CA LYS A 63 0.12 -9.82 45.19
C LYS A 63 0.80 -10.08 43.85
N VAL A 64 0.15 -9.84 42.72
CA VAL A 64 0.71 -10.19 41.40
C VAL A 64 1.87 -9.26 41.01
N ILE A 65 1.90 -8.05 41.59
CA ILE A 65 2.92 -7.03 41.29
C ILE A 65 4.12 -7.10 42.28
N HIS A 66 3.97 -7.82 43.39
CA HIS A 66 5.01 -7.99 44.41
C HIS A 66 5.25 -9.45 44.80
N PHE A 67 5.18 -10.38 43.84
CA PHE A 67 5.79 -11.69 44.03
C PHE A 67 7.29 -11.54 43.74
N GLU A 68 8.03 -11.09 44.75
CA GLU A 68 9.49 -11.02 44.74
C GLU A 68 10.07 -12.42 44.46
N SER A 69 10.39 -12.69 43.18
CA SER A 69 11.24 -13.79 42.73
C SER A 69 10.93 -15.19 43.31
N GLY A 70 9.83 -15.82 42.84
CA GLY A 70 9.52 -17.22 43.14
C GLY A 70 9.35 -18.07 41.88
N PRO A 71 9.74 -19.37 41.87
CA PRO A 71 9.57 -20.27 40.72
C PRO A 71 8.11 -20.38 40.24
N LEU A 72 7.16 -20.22 41.16
CA LEU A 72 5.72 -20.26 40.88
C LEU A 72 5.24 -19.02 40.12
N HIS A 73 5.81 -17.84 40.39
CA HIS A 73 5.47 -16.62 39.66
C HIS A 73 5.91 -16.73 38.19
N THR A 74 7.14 -17.20 37.95
CA THR A 74 7.63 -17.47 36.60
C THR A 74 6.78 -18.49 35.86
N ALA A 75 6.34 -19.57 36.53
CA ALA A 75 5.47 -20.58 35.92
C ALA A 75 4.10 -20.01 35.52
N LEU A 76 3.51 -19.15 36.35
CA LEU A 76 2.22 -18.52 36.05
C LEU A 76 2.30 -17.49 34.91
N VAL A 77 3.35 -16.66 34.89
CA VAL A 77 3.59 -15.72 33.78
C VAL A 77 3.77 -16.47 32.46
N ILE A 78 4.57 -17.54 32.46
CA ILE A 78 4.76 -18.39 31.27
C ILE A 78 3.45 -19.04 30.84
N THR A 79 2.64 -19.53 31.79
CA THR A 79 1.34 -20.14 31.48
C THR A 79 0.37 -19.12 30.87
N SER A 80 0.31 -17.91 31.41
CA SER A 80 -0.52 -16.83 30.86
C SER A 80 -0.07 -16.40 29.45
N ALA A 81 1.24 -16.33 29.21
CA ALA A 81 1.81 -16.02 27.91
C ALA A 81 1.49 -17.12 26.87
N LEU A 82 1.53 -18.38 27.27
CA LEU A 82 1.14 -19.51 26.42
C LEU A 82 -0.35 -19.48 26.05
N ILE A 83 -1.23 -19.16 27.01
CA ILE A 83 -2.66 -19.01 26.76
C ILE A 83 -2.91 -17.86 25.78
N MET A 84 -2.25 -16.71 25.95
CA MET A 84 -2.32 -15.60 25.01
C MET A 84 -1.86 -16.00 23.61
N ALA A 85 -0.73 -16.70 23.50
CA ALA A 85 -0.22 -17.19 22.23
C ALA A 85 -1.23 -18.15 21.56
N MET A 86 -1.85 -19.05 22.32
CA MET A 86 -2.89 -19.95 21.83
C MET A 86 -4.11 -19.18 21.30
N ILE A 87 -4.57 -18.16 22.04
CA ILE A 87 -5.69 -17.30 21.63
C ILE A 87 -5.34 -16.57 20.33
N LEU A 88 -4.16 -15.97 20.22
CA LEU A 88 -3.72 -15.25 19.03
C LEU A 88 -3.62 -16.17 17.80
N VAL A 89 -3.06 -17.37 17.97
CA VAL A 89 -2.98 -18.37 16.89
C VAL A 89 -4.38 -18.81 16.45
N THR A 90 -5.27 -19.03 17.41
CA THR A 90 -6.66 -19.41 17.15
C THR A 90 -7.42 -18.28 16.45
N LEU A 91 -7.24 -17.03 16.89
CA LEU A 91 -7.81 -15.85 16.24
C LEU A 91 -7.28 -15.68 14.81
N GLY A 92 -5.98 -15.88 14.59
CA GLY A 92 -5.37 -15.79 13.26
C GLY A 92 -5.88 -16.88 12.31
N TRP A 93 -6.02 -18.10 12.81
CA TRP A 93 -6.61 -19.21 12.06
C TRP A 93 -8.10 -18.97 11.78
N LEU A 94 -8.85 -18.50 12.77
CA LEU A 94 -10.27 -18.17 12.65
C LEU A 94 -10.49 -17.01 11.68
N SER A 95 -9.62 -16.00 11.71
CA SER A 95 -9.60 -14.88 10.76
C SER A 95 -9.48 -15.42 9.34
N LYS A 96 -8.51 -16.28 9.04
CA LYS A 96 -8.39 -16.91 7.71
C LYS A 96 -9.63 -17.70 7.31
N ARG A 97 -10.29 -18.37 8.25
CA ARG A 97 -11.47 -19.23 7.99
C ARG A 97 -12.77 -18.43 7.79
N ILE A 98 -12.94 -17.32 8.49
CA ILE A 98 -14.14 -16.47 8.49
C ILE A 98 -14.07 -15.39 7.38
N PHE A 99 -12.90 -14.74 7.20
CA PHE A 99 -12.78 -13.56 6.34
C PHE A 99 -13.07 -13.87 4.86
N GLY A 100 -12.75 -15.07 4.39
CA GLY A 100 -13.00 -15.44 2.98
C GLY A 100 -14.47 -15.67 2.61
N LYS A 101 -15.33 -16.05 3.57
CA LYS A 101 -16.73 -16.43 3.28
C LYS A 101 -17.77 -15.43 3.78
N ILE A 102 -17.52 -14.74 4.89
CA ILE A 102 -18.53 -13.92 5.58
C ILE A 102 -18.43 -12.44 5.19
N ILE A 103 -17.22 -11.87 5.14
CA ILE A 103 -17.03 -10.43 4.95
C ILE A 103 -17.55 -9.94 3.60
N HIS A 104 -17.36 -10.69 2.51
CA HIS A 104 -17.80 -10.23 1.19
C HIS A 104 -19.33 -10.11 1.04
N ARG A 105 -20.13 -10.88 1.80
CA ARG A 105 -21.60 -10.82 1.71
C ARG A 105 -22.20 -9.91 2.78
N TRP A 106 -21.69 -10.00 4.02
CA TRP A 106 -22.16 -9.15 5.13
C TRP A 106 -21.84 -7.67 4.94
N PHE A 107 -20.70 -7.35 4.33
CA PHE A 107 -20.29 -5.96 4.13
C PHE A 107 -21.02 -5.33 2.94
N ALA A 108 -21.22 -6.07 1.84
CA ALA A 108 -21.99 -5.61 0.70
C ALA A 108 -23.45 -5.31 1.10
N GLU A 109 -24.14 -6.24 1.77
CA GLU A 109 -25.56 -6.08 2.10
C GLU A 109 -25.85 -5.00 3.17
N LYS A 110 -24.93 -4.76 4.12
CA LYS A 110 -25.09 -3.69 5.13
C LYS A 110 -24.66 -2.32 4.63
N VAL A 111 -23.62 -2.23 3.80
CA VAL A 111 -23.17 -0.96 3.21
C VAL A 111 -24.12 -0.49 2.11
N GLU A 112 -24.71 -1.40 1.33
CA GLU A 112 -25.72 -1.07 0.31
C GLU A 112 -27.01 -0.48 0.89
N ARG A 113 -27.34 -0.78 2.15
CA ARG A 113 -28.53 -0.23 2.83
C ARG A 113 -28.29 1.13 3.50
N MET A 114 -27.04 1.60 3.53
CA MET A 114 -26.70 2.88 4.15
C MET A 114 -26.45 3.94 3.06
N PRO A 115 -27.36 4.92 2.87
CA PRO A 115 -27.17 5.97 1.89
C PRO A 115 -25.88 6.77 2.21
N GLY A 116 -25.01 6.93 1.21
CA GLY A 116 -23.78 7.73 1.28
C GLY A 116 -22.48 6.97 1.64
N LEU A 117 -22.55 5.86 2.38
CA LEU A 117 -21.35 5.12 2.84
C LEU A 117 -20.63 4.35 1.72
N GLY A 118 -21.35 3.91 0.69
CA GLY A 118 -20.76 3.26 -0.47
C GLY A 118 -19.78 4.16 -1.24
N ALA A 119 -20.04 5.47 -1.33
CA ALA A 119 -19.16 6.42 -2.01
C ALA A 119 -17.81 6.54 -1.29
N ILE A 120 -17.83 6.72 0.03
CA ILE A 120 -16.63 6.86 0.86
C ILE A 120 -15.78 5.57 0.82
N TYR A 121 -16.43 4.42 0.97
CA TYR A 121 -15.74 3.13 0.92
C TYR A 121 -15.10 2.87 -0.46
N ASN A 122 -15.81 3.21 -1.54
CA ASN A 122 -15.30 3.05 -2.90
C ASN A 122 -14.12 3.98 -3.18
N THR A 123 -14.15 5.24 -2.72
CA THR A 123 -13.02 6.16 -2.86
C THR A 123 -11.79 5.67 -2.10
N ILE A 124 -11.97 5.20 -0.86
CA ILE A 124 -10.88 4.64 -0.05
C ILE A 124 -10.30 3.40 -0.71
N ARG A 125 -11.15 2.49 -1.19
CA ARG A 125 -10.72 1.29 -1.90
C ARG A 125 -9.95 1.63 -3.18
N GLN A 126 -10.41 2.60 -3.96
CA GLN A 126 -9.72 3.07 -5.16
C GLN A 126 -8.34 3.65 -4.85
N MET A 127 -8.20 4.43 -3.78
CA MET A 127 -6.90 4.93 -3.33
C MET A 127 -5.98 3.80 -2.88
N VAL A 128 -6.49 2.84 -2.10
CA VAL A 128 -5.73 1.67 -1.65
C VAL A 128 -5.31 0.79 -2.84
N ASP A 129 -6.18 0.59 -3.83
CA ASP A 129 -5.88 -0.19 -5.02
C ASP A 129 -4.81 0.51 -5.89
N ALA A 130 -4.87 1.84 -6.03
CA ALA A 130 -3.85 2.64 -6.69
C ALA A 130 -2.48 2.59 -5.98
N LEU A 131 -2.46 2.64 -4.64
CA LEU A 131 -1.24 2.57 -3.82
C LEU A 131 -0.66 1.15 -3.72
N SER A 132 -1.51 0.13 -3.75
CA SER A 132 -1.08 -1.27 -3.60
C SER A 132 -0.36 -1.83 -4.82
N GLY A 133 -0.28 -1.06 -5.92
CA GLY A 133 0.43 -1.45 -7.13
C GLY A 133 -0.12 -2.72 -7.78
N ARG A 134 -1.36 -3.12 -7.45
CA ARG A 134 -1.99 -4.36 -7.93
C ARG A 134 -2.44 -4.31 -9.39
N ASN A 135 -2.27 -3.16 -10.06
CA ASN A 135 -2.34 -3.01 -11.51
C ASN A 135 -1.02 -2.47 -12.05
N LYS A 136 -0.05 -3.36 -12.28
CA LYS A 136 1.21 -3.03 -12.95
C LYS A 136 1.16 -3.11 -14.48
N ASP A 137 -0.01 -3.28 -15.10
CA ASP A 137 -0.07 -3.66 -16.52
C ASP A 137 -1.15 -2.96 -17.38
N THR A 138 -1.58 -1.74 -17.06
CA THR A 138 -2.66 -1.10 -17.84
C THR A 138 -2.22 -0.05 -18.84
N PHE A 139 -0.97 0.43 -18.84
CA PHE A 139 -0.59 1.49 -19.79
C PHE A 139 0.84 1.38 -20.27
N ARG A 140 1.09 0.50 -21.25
CA ARG A 140 2.27 0.57 -22.11
C ARG A 140 1.97 0.06 -23.51
N ARG A 141 1.38 0.92 -24.36
CA ARG A 141 1.82 1.14 -25.77
C ARG A 141 0.92 2.18 -26.43
N VAL A 142 1.55 3.28 -26.83
CA VAL A 142 0.96 4.31 -27.69
C VAL A 142 1.01 3.79 -29.12
N VAL A 143 -0.15 3.55 -29.72
CA VAL A 143 -0.27 3.26 -31.16
C VAL A 143 -0.50 4.56 -31.91
N LEU A 144 0.32 4.80 -32.92
CA LEU A 144 0.22 5.97 -33.79
C LEU A 144 -0.78 5.65 -34.90
N VAL A 145 -1.96 6.25 -34.83
CA VAL A 145 -2.98 6.14 -35.88
C VAL A 145 -2.99 7.44 -36.67
N GLN A 146 -2.79 7.34 -37.97
CA GLN A 146 -2.75 8.50 -38.86
C GLN A 146 -4.17 8.92 -39.23
N PHE A 147 -4.54 10.16 -38.90
CA PHE A 147 -5.75 10.84 -39.38
C PHE A 147 -5.40 12.34 -39.58
N PRO A 148 -6.20 13.15 -40.31
CA PRO A 148 -5.78 14.35 -41.03
C PRO A 148 -5.10 15.40 -40.12
N PRO A 149 -4.27 16.29 -40.71
CA PRO A 149 -3.14 16.96 -40.07
C PRO A 149 -3.44 17.89 -38.87
N THR A 150 -4.68 18.00 -38.42
CA THR A 150 -5.11 19.01 -37.44
C THR A 150 -5.87 18.47 -36.23
N ALA A 151 -6.03 17.15 -36.05
CA ALA A 151 -6.65 16.60 -34.83
C ALA A 151 -5.93 15.33 -34.35
N GLY A 152 -5.21 15.44 -33.22
CA GLY A 152 -4.65 14.29 -32.52
C GLY A 152 -5.72 13.62 -31.66
N PHE A 153 -5.85 12.29 -31.76
CA PHE A 153 -6.74 11.50 -30.92
C PHE A 153 -5.95 10.43 -30.15
N ILE A 154 -6.42 10.08 -28.97
CA ILE A 154 -5.93 8.93 -28.19
C ILE A 154 -6.88 7.77 -28.46
N LEU A 155 -6.35 6.70 -29.05
CA LEU A 155 -7.10 5.45 -29.24
C LEU A 155 -6.69 4.45 -28.16
N GLN A 156 -7.68 4.01 -27.40
CA GLN A 156 -7.52 2.96 -26.39
C GLN A 156 -8.05 1.66 -26.97
N VAL A 157 -7.16 0.69 -27.17
CA VAL A 157 -7.49 -0.62 -27.75
C VAL A 157 -7.11 -1.73 -26.77
N PRO A 158 -7.96 -2.75 -26.55
CA PRO A 158 -7.61 -3.90 -25.72
C PRO A 158 -6.39 -4.65 -26.28
N GLU A 159 -5.44 -5.02 -25.41
CA GLU A 159 -4.18 -5.66 -25.83
C GLU A 159 -4.39 -6.95 -26.64
N LYS A 160 -5.43 -7.73 -26.30
CA LYS A 160 -5.83 -8.96 -27.00
C LYS A 160 -6.20 -8.78 -28.47
N GLU A 161 -6.53 -7.56 -28.90
CA GLU A 161 -6.92 -7.24 -30.27
C GLU A 161 -5.76 -6.66 -31.08
N ILE A 162 -4.59 -6.47 -30.47
CA ILE A 162 -3.39 -5.96 -31.14
C ILE A 162 -2.67 -7.11 -31.85
N ARG A 163 -2.50 -6.98 -33.17
CA ARG A 163 -1.67 -7.87 -33.99
C ARG A 163 -0.40 -7.14 -34.41
N GLU A 164 0.75 -7.59 -33.92
CA GLU A 164 2.03 -7.04 -34.36
C GLU A 164 2.27 -7.39 -35.83
N THR A 165 2.57 -6.37 -36.63
CA THR A 165 2.92 -6.54 -38.04
C THR A 165 4.42 -6.59 -38.21
N SER A 166 4.90 -7.46 -39.11
CA SER A 166 6.31 -7.55 -39.50
C SER A 166 6.71 -6.52 -40.56
N LEU A 167 5.79 -5.66 -40.99
CA LEU A 167 6.03 -4.65 -42.02
C LEU A 167 6.98 -3.55 -41.53
N THR A 168 7.90 -3.15 -42.39
CA THR A 168 8.74 -1.98 -42.15
C THR A 168 7.96 -0.69 -42.44
N VAL A 169 8.43 0.45 -41.92
CA VAL A 169 7.79 1.75 -42.17
C VAL A 169 7.66 2.06 -43.69
N PRO A 170 8.68 1.82 -44.54
CA PRO A 170 8.54 1.99 -45.99
C PRO A 170 7.48 1.08 -46.64
N ASP A 171 7.39 -0.16 -46.18
CA ASP A 171 6.41 -1.13 -46.68
C ASP A 171 4.98 -0.70 -46.35
N ALA A 172 4.79 -0.20 -45.12
CA ALA A 172 3.51 0.35 -44.68
C ALA A 172 3.10 1.57 -45.52
N ILE A 173 4.04 2.47 -45.81
CA ILE A 173 3.79 3.64 -46.67
C ILE A 173 3.43 3.20 -48.10
N THR A 174 4.11 2.19 -48.63
CA THR A 174 3.83 1.66 -49.98
C THR A 174 2.45 1.02 -50.07
N LEU A 175 2.08 0.23 -49.05
CA LEU A 175 0.75 -0.35 -48.94
C LEU A 175 -0.34 0.74 -48.89
N LEU A 176 -0.09 1.83 -48.16
CA LEU A 176 -1.00 2.98 -48.07
C LEU A 176 -1.12 3.72 -49.41
N MET A 177 -0.01 4.07 -50.05
CA MET A 177 -0.01 4.81 -51.33
C MET A 177 -0.61 3.99 -52.48
N SER A 178 -0.45 2.67 -52.45
CA SER A 178 -1.03 1.76 -53.44
C SER A 178 -2.48 1.34 -53.12
N PHE A 179 -3.08 1.86 -52.04
CA PHE A 179 -4.42 1.47 -51.57
C PHE A 179 -4.58 -0.05 -51.40
N GLY A 180 -3.52 -0.74 -50.99
CA GLY A 180 -3.54 -2.20 -50.83
C GLY A 180 -3.33 -3.00 -52.12
N SER A 181 -3.12 -2.34 -53.27
CA SER A 181 -2.82 -3.02 -54.54
C SER A 181 -1.46 -3.70 -54.54
N VAL A 182 -0.53 -3.29 -53.67
CA VAL A 182 0.79 -3.92 -53.53
C VAL A 182 0.91 -4.45 -52.11
N LEU A 183 0.94 -5.78 -51.99
CA LEU A 183 1.20 -6.45 -50.71
C LEU A 183 2.71 -6.54 -50.51
N PRO A 184 3.27 -5.82 -49.53
CA PRO A 184 4.69 -5.94 -49.21
C PRO A 184 4.99 -7.34 -48.68
N THR A 185 6.08 -7.93 -49.15
CA THR A 185 6.53 -9.24 -48.69
C THR A 185 7.19 -9.10 -47.32
N PRO A 186 6.69 -9.79 -46.27
CA PRO A 186 7.26 -9.68 -44.95
C PRO A 186 8.70 -10.21 -44.94
N LYS A 187 9.68 -9.34 -44.69
CA LYS A 187 11.05 -9.77 -44.46
C LYS A 187 11.12 -10.45 -43.11
N VAL A 188 11.27 -11.78 -43.10
CA VAL A 188 11.50 -12.56 -41.89
C VAL A 188 12.78 -12.04 -41.23
N LYS A 189 12.64 -11.39 -40.07
CA LYS A 189 13.77 -11.08 -39.20
C LYS A 189 14.39 -12.42 -38.78
N LYS A 190 15.64 -12.68 -39.18
CA LYS A 190 16.49 -13.70 -38.54
C LYS A 190 16.80 -13.27 -37.11
#